data_AF-A0A966XF47-F1
#
_entry.id   AF-A0A966XF47-F1
#
_cell.length_a   1.000
_cell.length_b   1.000
_cell.length_c   1.000
_cell.angle_alpha   90.00
_cell.angle_beta   90.00
_cell.angle_gamma   90.00
#
_symmetry.space_group_name_H-M   'P 1'
#
loop_
_entity.id
_entity.type
_entity.pdbx_description
1 polymer ?
#
loop_
_entity_poly.entity_id
_entity_poly.type
_entity_poly.pdbx_seq_one_letter_code
_entity_poly.pdbx_strand_id
1 'polypeptide(L)'
;MSERKTSAGVRIRQRRRSVGLRQAELASRAGISASYLNLIEHDRRRIGGKLLTKIADVLGVQATFLSEGVQATKINHIRELVTPLAQEEAVQQVEDLATRFPMWVDFILNQERQKRALEAKVNALTERLSHDPRLSASLHDVLSTVTAIRSMSAILSDTENIEPEWQTRFIRNMNEESLRLSDTAGALVQFLETDAKNASGLLSPQEEVENFLETSGFDFPFLENENDDFDKELQALLDAAGLSPSGIWLLKSYFVQAREDVRKLPHTVAQSFVSASG
;
A
#
# COMPACT_ATOMS: atom_id res chain seq x y z
N MET A 1 -1.24 10.51 -24.90
CA MET A 1 -2.51 10.05 -25.52
C MET A 1 -2.67 8.57 -25.20
N SER A 2 -3.70 8.20 -24.44
CA SER A 2 -3.86 6.85 -23.87
C SER A 2 -4.57 5.93 -24.87
N GLU A 3 -3.87 4.93 -25.40
CA GLU A 3 -4.46 3.83 -26.18
C GLU A 3 -5.53 3.14 -25.31
N ARG A 4 -6.79 3.23 -25.74
CA ARG A 4 -7.94 2.72 -25.00
C ARG A 4 -7.88 1.19 -24.96
N LYS A 5 -7.38 0.66 -23.84
CA LYS A 5 -7.61 -0.71 -23.37
C LYS A 5 -9.07 -1.10 -23.61
N THR A 6 -9.31 -2.05 -24.51
CA THR A 6 -10.67 -2.49 -24.84
C THR A 6 -11.07 -3.64 -23.92
N SER A 7 -11.60 -3.30 -22.74
CA SER A 7 -12.05 -4.28 -21.74
C SER A 7 -13.34 -5.00 -22.17
N ALA A 8 -13.68 -6.09 -21.48
CA ALA A 8 -14.94 -6.81 -21.69
C ALA A 8 -16.16 -5.88 -21.57
N GLY A 9 -16.14 -4.94 -20.62
CA GLY A 9 -17.19 -3.93 -20.45
C GLY A 9 -17.36 -3.03 -21.67
N VAL A 10 -16.25 -2.58 -22.27
CA VAL A 10 -16.25 -1.77 -23.49
C VAL A 10 -16.84 -2.56 -24.66
N ARG A 11 -16.51 -3.85 -24.78
CA ARG A 11 -17.04 -4.73 -25.84
C ARG A 11 -18.52 -5.02 -25.67
N ILE A 12 -18.97 -5.27 -24.45
CA ILE A 12 -20.40 -5.41 -24.11
C ILE A 12 -21.15 -4.15 -24.55
N ARG A 13 -20.64 -2.96 -24.18
CA ARG A 13 -21.24 -1.68 -24.57
C ARG A 13 -21.27 -1.46 -26.08
N GLN A 14 -20.17 -1.77 -26.78
CA GLN A 14 -20.07 -1.64 -28.24
C GLN A 14 -21.03 -2.60 -28.94
N ARG A 15 -21.03 -3.87 -28.56
CA ARG A 15 -21.92 -4.89 -29.13
C ARG A 15 -23.37 -4.54 -28.87
N ARG A 16 -23.73 -4.18 -27.63
CA ARG A 16 -25.07 -3.71 -27.26
C ARG A 16 -25.54 -2.56 -28.15
N ARG A 17 -24.69 -1.55 -28.38
CA ARG A 17 -25.00 -0.43 -29.28
C ARG A 17 -25.16 -0.87 -30.72
N SER A 18 -24.32 -1.77 -31.21
CA SER A 18 -24.40 -2.29 -32.59
C SER A 18 -25.69 -3.08 -32.86
N VAL A 19 -26.26 -3.72 -31.83
CA VAL A 19 -27.54 -4.44 -31.92
C VAL A 19 -28.74 -3.58 -31.49
N GLY A 20 -28.55 -2.27 -31.27
CA GLY A 20 -29.62 -1.32 -30.96
C GLY A 20 -30.22 -1.41 -29.55
N LEU A 21 -29.62 -2.18 -28.63
CA LEU A 21 -30.20 -2.41 -27.31
C LEU A 21 -29.91 -1.26 -26.33
N ARG A 22 -30.92 -0.88 -25.54
CA ARG A 22 -30.74 0.05 -24.41
C ARG A 22 -30.05 -0.66 -23.25
N GLN A 23 -29.31 0.10 -22.42
CA GLN A 23 -28.57 -0.48 -21.29
C GLN A 23 -29.51 -1.15 -20.28
N ALA A 24 -30.61 -0.49 -19.91
CA ALA A 24 -31.63 -1.06 -19.02
C ALA A 24 -32.26 -2.34 -19.58
N GLU A 25 -32.39 -2.42 -20.91
CA GLU A 25 -32.96 -3.58 -21.59
C GLU A 25 -32.01 -4.78 -21.56
N LEU A 26 -30.72 -4.58 -21.84
CA LEU A 26 -29.71 -5.64 -21.67
C LEU A 26 -29.63 -6.11 -20.21
N ALA A 27 -29.67 -5.17 -19.25
CA ALA A 27 -29.62 -5.49 -17.83
C ALA A 27 -30.81 -6.36 -17.40
N SER A 28 -32.02 -5.97 -17.80
CA SER A 28 -33.25 -6.74 -17.54
C SER A 28 -33.18 -8.15 -18.13
N ARG A 29 -32.81 -8.27 -19.41
CA ARG A 29 -32.67 -9.58 -20.09
C ARG A 29 -31.59 -10.47 -19.48
N ALA A 30 -30.51 -9.87 -18.95
CA ALA A 30 -29.44 -10.59 -18.26
C ALA A 30 -29.76 -10.90 -16.77
N GLY A 31 -30.89 -10.40 -16.25
CA GLY A 31 -31.31 -10.60 -14.86
C GLY A 31 -30.51 -9.81 -13.83
N ILE A 32 -30.02 -8.61 -14.18
CA ILE A 32 -29.26 -7.71 -13.30
C ILE A 32 -29.82 -6.28 -13.32
N SER A 33 -29.44 -5.45 -12.36
CA SER A 33 -29.85 -4.03 -12.36
C SER A 33 -29.09 -3.21 -13.42
N ALA A 34 -29.73 -2.17 -13.95
CA ALA A 34 -29.11 -1.25 -14.90
C ALA A 34 -27.86 -0.56 -14.32
N SER A 35 -27.89 -0.23 -13.03
CA SER A 35 -26.73 0.32 -12.30
C SER A 35 -25.57 -0.67 -12.24
N TYR A 36 -25.86 -1.96 -12.03
CA TYR A 36 -24.84 -3.00 -12.01
C TYR A 36 -24.20 -3.20 -13.39
N LEU A 37 -25.00 -3.24 -14.46
CA LEU A 37 -24.48 -3.28 -15.83
C LEU A 37 -23.66 -2.02 -16.16
N ASN A 38 -24.05 -0.85 -15.65
CA ASN A 38 -23.31 0.38 -15.85
C ASN A 38 -21.90 0.33 -15.26
N LEU A 39 -21.73 -0.26 -14.08
CA LEU A 39 -20.42 -0.46 -13.48
C LEU A 39 -19.56 -1.44 -14.30
N ILE A 40 -20.18 -2.48 -14.87
CA ILE A 40 -19.49 -3.45 -15.74
C ILE A 40 -19.04 -2.79 -17.05
N GLU A 41 -19.92 -2.06 -17.74
CA GLU A 41 -19.61 -1.41 -19.02
C GLU A 41 -18.53 -0.33 -18.92
N HIS A 42 -18.32 0.22 -17.72
CA HIS A 42 -17.26 1.21 -17.42
C HIS A 42 -16.05 0.60 -16.69
N ASP A 43 -15.93 -0.74 -16.67
CA ASP A 43 -14.81 -1.47 -16.09
C ASP A 43 -14.57 -1.20 -14.59
N ARG A 44 -15.59 -0.68 -13.89
CA ARG A 44 -15.56 -0.44 -12.44
C ARG A 44 -15.86 -1.71 -11.63
N ARG A 45 -16.39 -2.75 -12.28
CA ARG A 45 -16.67 -4.05 -11.65
C ARG A 45 -16.38 -5.20 -12.61
N ARG A 46 -15.66 -6.21 -12.12
CA ARG A 46 -15.37 -7.43 -12.89
C ARG A 46 -16.65 -8.22 -13.12
N ILE A 47 -16.77 -8.81 -14.30
CA ILE A 47 -17.87 -9.69 -14.68
C ILE A 47 -17.45 -11.15 -14.50
N GLY A 48 -18.29 -11.93 -13.80
CA GLY A 48 -18.07 -13.38 -13.63
C GLY A 48 -18.52 -14.17 -14.87
N GLY A 49 -17.94 -15.37 -15.07
CA GLY A 49 -18.18 -16.19 -16.26
C GLY A 49 -19.65 -16.48 -16.54
N LYS A 50 -20.44 -16.86 -15.52
CA LYS A 50 -21.88 -17.16 -15.66
C LYS A 50 -22.69 -15.95 -16.15
N LEU A 51 -22.37 -14.74 -15.69
CA LEU A 51 -23.03 -13.52 -16.14
C LEU A 51 -22.55 -13.10 -17.53
N LEU A 52 -21.27 -13.29 -17.84
CA LEU A 52 -20.70 -13.04 -19.16
C LEU A 52 -21.39 -13.90 -20.22
N THR A 53 -21.62 -15.19 -19.96
CA THR A 53 -22.36 -16.08 -20.85
C THR A 53 -23.78 -15.58 -21.09
N LYS A 54 -24.53 -15.26 -20.01
CA LYS A 54 -25.89 -14.70 -20.16
C LYS A 54 -25.94 -13.43 -21.00
N ILE A 55 -24.99 -12.52 -20.80
CA ILE A 55 -24.90 -11.29 -21.59
C ILE A 55 -24.53 -11.61 -23.04
N ALA A 56 -23.63 -12.56 -23.29
CA ALA A 56 -23.25 -13.01 -24.62
C ALA A 56 -24.45 -13.60 -25.39
N ASP A 57 -25.25 -14.42 -24.70
CA ASP A 57 -26.48 -15.02 -25.24
C ASP A 57 -27.48 -13.94 -25.68
N VAL A 58 -27.73 -12.94 -24.82
CA VAL A 58 -28.63 -11.82 -25.15
C VAL A 58 -28.09 -10.96 -26.31
N LEU A 59 -26.77 -10.85 -26.44
CA LEU A 59 -26.09 -10.07 -27.48
C LEU A 59 -25.84 -10.87 -28.78
N GLY A 60 -26.21 -12.15 -28.81
CA GLY A 60 -26.05 -13.04 -29.96
C GLY A 60 -24.59 -13.23 -30.36
N VAL A 61 -23.68 -13.34 -29.39
CA VAL A 61 -22.24 -13.59 -29.61
C VAL A 61 -21.75 -14.68 -28.67
N GLN A 62 -20.62 -15.30 -29.00
CA GLN A 62 -19.98 -16.24 -28.08
C GLN A 62 -19.38 -15.49 -26.89
N ALA A 63 -19.39 -16.10 -25.70
CA ALA A 63 -18.78 -15.50 -24.51
C ALA A 63 -17.28 -15.23 -24.69
N THR A 64 -16.61 -16.05 -25.51
CA THR A 64 -15.22 -15.87 -25.94
C THR A 64 -15.02 -14.55 -26.69
N PHE A 65 -15.91 -14.15 -27.60
CA PHE A 65 -15.80 -12.87 -28.30
C PHE A 65 -15.76 -11.65 -27.36
N LEU A 66 -16.46 -11.74 -26.23
CA LEU A 66 -16.48 -10.71 -25.19
C LEU A 66 -15.26 -10.79 -24.25
N SER A 67 -14.62 -11.95 -24.09
CA SER A 67 -13.45 -12.16 -23.23
C SER A 67 -12.09 -12.22 -23.94
N GLU A 68 -12.02 -12.58 -25.22
CA GLU A 68 -10.81 -12.74 -26.04
C GLU A 68 -10.03 -11.44 -26.13
N GLY A 69 -10.69 -10.28 -26.16
CA GLY A 69 -10.01 -9.00 -26.08
C GLY A 69 -9.27 -8.77 -24.76
N VAL A 70 -9.80 -9.31 -23.65
CA VAL A 70 -9.13 -9.26 -22.34
C VAL A 70 -7.95 -10.22 -22.32
N GLN A 71 -8.08 -11.41 -22.90
CA GLN A 71 -6.96 -12.36 -22.98
C GLN A 71 -5.84 -11.86 -23.89
N ALA A 72 -6.14 -11.37 -25.09
CA ALA A 72 -5.15 -10.77 -25.99
C ALA A 72 -4.43 -9.58 -25.35
N THR A 73 -5.15 -8.74 -24.59
CA THR A 73 -4.54 -7.62 -23.87
C THR A 73 -3.62 -8.09 -22.74
N LYS A 74 -3.99 -9.14 -21.99
CA LYS A 74 -3.14 -9.73 -20.95
C LYS A 74 -1.87 -10.36 -21.54
N ILE A 75 -2.02 -11.09 -22.64
CA ILE A 75 -0.91 -11.70 -23.38
C ILE A 75 0.05 -10.61 -23.86
N ASN A 76 -0.45 -9.53 -24.46
CA ASN A 76 0.40 -8.42 -24.89
C ASN A 76 1.15 -7.77 -23.73
N HIS A 77 0.49 -7.53 -22.59
CA HIS A 77 1.19 -6.99 -21.42
C HIS A 77 2.27 -7.95 -20.91
N ILE A 78 2.02 -9.26 -20.82
CA ILE A 78 3.07 -10.21 -20.41
C ILE A 78 4.21 -10.23 -21.43
N ARG A 79 3.87 -10.20 -22.73
CA ARG A 79 4.87 -10.13 -23.80
C ARG A 79 5.75 -8.89 -23.64
N GLU A 80 5.18 -7.71 -23.40
CA GLU A 80 5.91 -6.47 -23.12
C GLU A 80 6.82 -6.60 -21.89
N LEU A 81 6.38 -7.28 -20.83
CA LEU A 81 7.17 -7.49 -19.62
C LEU A 81 8.34 -8.46 -19.82
N VAL A 82 8.12 -9.51 -20.60
CA VAL A 82 9.08 -10.60 -20.80
C VAL A 82 10.10 -10.27 -21.90
N THR A 83 9.70 -9.52 -22.93
CA THR A 83 10.57 -9.12 -24.07
C THR A 83 11.92 -8.54 -23.64
N PRO A 84 12.02 -7.59 -22.68
CA PRO A 84 13.31 -7.05 -22.28
C PRO A 84 14.14 -7.99 -21.38
N LEU A 85 13.55 -9.06 -20.84
CA LEU A 85 14.14 -9.88 -19.77
C LEU A 85 14.43 -11.32 -20.18
N ALA A 86 13.87 -11.80 -21.29
CA ALA A 86 13.94 -13.21 -21.70
C ALA A 86 14.34 -13.38 -23.16
N GLN A 87 14.73 -14.62 -23.50
CA GLN A 87 15.04 -15.03 -24.87
C GLN A 87 13.76 -15.12 -25.73
N GLU A 88 13.91 -14.97 -27.06
CA GLU A 88 12.78 -14.95 -28.00
C GLU A 88 11.85 -16.17 -27.88
N GLU A 89 12.40 -17.35 -27.60
CA GLU A 89 11.65 -18.60 -27.42
C GLU A 89 10.67 -18.53 -26.23
N ALA A 90 11.08 -17.89 -25.13
CA ALA A 90 10.20 -17.67 -23.97
C ALA A 90 9.09 -16.66 -24.28
N VAL A 91 9.37 -15.66 -25.12
CA VAL A 91 8.40 -14.65 -25.56
C VAL A 91 7.32 -15.27 -26.46
N GLN A 92 7.67 -16.25 -27.29
CA GLN A 92 6.73 -16.99 -28.14
C GLN A 92 5.78 -17.88 -27.31
N GLN A 93 6.23 -18.39 -26.16
CA GLN A 93 5.44 -19.26 -25.28
C GLN A 93 4.41 -18.52 -24.41
N VAL A 94 4.36 -17.19 -24.47
CA VAL A 94 3.43 -16.38 -23.65
C VAL A 94 1.96 -16.70 -23.94
N GLU A 95 1.62 -17.02 -25.20
CA GLU A 95 0.25 -17.41 -25.59
C GLU A 95 -0.14 -18.77 -25.01
N ASP A 96 0.78 -19.73 -25.00
CA ASP A 96 0.57 -21.04 -24.39
C ASP A 96 0.44 -20.92 -22.87
N LEU A 97 1.28 -20.09 -22.24
CA LEU A 97 1.22 -19.78 -20.81
C LEU A 97 -0.13 -19.18 -20.42
N ALA A 98 -0.64 -18.22 -21.20
CA ALA A 98 -1.92 -17.59 -20.91
C ALA A 98 -3.12 -18.53 -21.09
N THR A 99 -3.00 -19.47 -22.02
CA THR A 99 -4.04 -20.48 -22.28
C THR A 99 -4.06 -21.57 -21.21
N ARG A 100 -2.88 -22.08 -20.82
CA ARG A 100 -2.74 -23.17 -19.85
C ARG A 100 -2.83 -22.72 -18.40
N PHE A 101 -2.39 -21.49 -18.11
CA PHE A 101 -2.24 -20.98 -16.74
C PHE A 101 -2.80 -19.55 -16.56
N PRO A 102 -4.09 -19.31 -16.80
CA PRO A 102 -4.68 -17.97 -16.76
C PRO A 102 -4.62 -17.30 -15.38
N MET A 103 -4.67 -18.07 -14.29
CA MET A 103 -4.54 -17.54 -12.92
C MET A 103 -3.14 -17.01 -12.63
N TRP A 104 -2.11 -17.66 -13.16
CA TRP A 104 -0.71 -17.23 -13.03
C TRP A 104 -0.45 -15.96 -13.83
N VAL A 105 -1.05 -15.83 -15.01
CA VAL A 105 -1.04 -14.59 -15.79
C VAL A 105 -1.62 -13.43 -15.00
N ASP A 106 -2.75 -13.62 -14.33
CA ASP A 106 -3.36 -12.60 -13.48
C ASP A 106 -2.49 -12.24 -12.27
N PHE A 107 -1.84 -13.24 -11.66
CA PHE A 107 -0.91 -13.03 -10.55
C PHE A 107 0.31 -12.20 -10.99
N ILE A 108 0.98 -12.57 -12.09
CA ILE A 108 2.15 -11.87 -12.63
C ILE A 108 1.80 -10.42 -12.96
N LEU A 109 0.67 -10.19 -13.64
CA LEU A 109 0.22 -8.84 -13.97
C LEU A 109 -0.20 -8.02 -12.74
N ASN A 110 -0.58 -8.67 -11.63
CA ASN A 110 -0.83 -7.98 -10.37
C ASN A 110 0.49 -7.60 -9.68
N GLN A 111 1.45 -8.52 -9.65
CA GLN A 111 2.79 -8.27 -9.09
C GLN A 111 3.50 -7.12 -9.82
N GLU A 112 3.44 -7.09 -11.15
CA GLU A 112 4.02 -5.98 -11.92
C GLU A 112 3.38 -4.62 -11.57
N ARG A 113 2.04 -4.60 -11.40
CA ARG A 113 1.35 -3.37 -11.00
C ARG A 113 1.75 -2.91 -9.60
N GLN A 114 1.91 -3.84 -8.67
CA GLN A 114 2.39 -3.54 -7.31
C GLN A 114 3.83 -3.02 -7.34
N LYS A 115 4.72 -3.68 -8.10
CA LYS A 115 6.11 -3.25 -8.29
C LYS A 115 6.19 -1.83 -8.84
N ARG A 116 5.49 -1.52 -9.93
CA ARG A 116 5.47 -0.16 -10.51
C ARG A 116 4.94 0.89 -9.53
N ALA A 117 3.93 0.54 -8.74
CA ALA A 117 3.40 1.45 -7.72
C ALA A 117 4.42 1.71 -6.62
N LEU A 118 5.18 0.70 -6.21
CA LEU A 118 6.25 0.84 -5.22
C LEU A 118 7.41 1.67 -5.77
N GLU A 119 7.85 1.42 -7.01
CA GLU A 119 8.88 2.23 -7.69
C GLU A 119 8.45 3.69 -7.82
N ALA A 120 7.19 3.96 -8.19
CA ALA A 120 6.65 5.31 -8.25
C ALA A 120 6.63 6.00 -6.87
N LYS A 121 6.29 5.25 -5.80
CA LYS A 121 6.35 5.76 -4.42
C LYS A 121 7.78 6.10 -4.01
N VAL A 122 8.74 5.21 -4.26
CA VAL A 122 10.17 5.45 -3.97
C VAL A 122 10.65 6.69 -4.70
N ASN A 123 10.38 6.80 -6.01
CA ASN A 123 10.78 7.98 -6.78
C ASN A 123 10.14 9.27 -6.23
N ALA A 124 8.87 9.23 -5.82
CA ALA A 124 8.22 10.39 -5.21
C ALA A 124 8.85 10.77 -3.86
N LEU A 125 9.23 9.80 -3.04
CA LEU A 125 9.94 10.03 -1.78
C LEU A 125 11.34 10.60 -2.02
N THR A 126 12.08 10.04 -2.97
CA THR A 126 13.41 10.53 -3.36
C THR A 126 13.34 11.95 -3.90
N GLU A 127 12.37 12.25 -4.76
CA GLU A 127 12.16 13.60 -5.31
C GLU A 127 11.87 14.60 -4.18
N ARG A 128 11.00 14.23 -3.22
CA ARG A 128 10.72 15.08 -2.05
C ARG A 128 11.96 15.26 -1.16
N LEU A 129 12.68 14.18 -0.83
CA LEU A 129 13.88 14.28 0.01
C LEU A 129 15.01 15.10 -0.64
N SER A 130 15.17 15.01 -1.96
CA SER A 130 16.23 15.71 -2.68
C SER A 130 15.89 17.15 -3.07
N HIS A 131 14.60 17.46 -3.25
CA HIS A 131 14.17 18.76 -3.78
C HIS A 131 13.24 19.55 -2.85
N ASP A 132 13.00 19.12 -1.60
CA ASP A 132 12.18 19.93 -0.67
C ASP A 132 12.94 21.22 -0.27
N PRO A 133 12.43 22.40 -0.67
CA PRO A 133 13.07 23.68 -0.34
C PRO A 133 13.12 23.95 1.17
N ARG A 134 12.15 23.42 1.94
CA ARG A 134 12.11 23.58 3.40
C ARG A 134 13.18 22.73 4.07
N LEU A 135 13.34 21.47 3.66
CA LEU A 135 14.40 20.60 4.17
C LEU A 135 15.78 21.19 3.87
N SER A 136 16.00 21.66 2.64
CA SER A 136 17.27 22.29 2.26
C SER A 136 17.55 23.57 3.05
N ALA A 137 16.53 24.39 3.33
CA ALA A 137 16.68 25.60 4.14
C ALA A 137 17.05 25.26 5.60
N SER A 138 16.36 24.29 6.22
CA SER A 138 16.65 23.87 7.59
C SER A 138 18.04 23.25 7.74
N LEU A 139 18.51 22.47 6.77
CA LEU A 139 19.89 21.95 6.77
C LEU A 139 20.93 23.07 6.68
N HIS A 140 20.69 24.10 5.88
CA HIS A 140 21.56 25.26 5.79
C HIS A 140 21.59 26.06 7.11
N ASP A 141 20.44 26.25 7.75
CA ASP A 141 20.34 26.93 9.05
C ASP A 141 21.10 26.17 10.15
N VAL A 142 21.00 24.83 10.18
CA VAL A 142 21.78 23.97 11.08
C VAL A 142 23.28 24.13 10.83
N LEU A 143 23.72 24.11 9.58
CA LEU A 143 25.14 24.30 9.24
C LEU A 143 25.64 25.70 9.63
N SER A 144 24.85 26.74 9.42
CA SER A 144 25.19 28.11 9.79
C SER A 144 25.32 28.28 11.31
N THR A 145 24.36 27.74 12.06
CA THR A 145 24.34 27.82 13.54
C THR A 145 25.51 27.06 14.16
N VAL A 146 25.79 25.84 13.69
CA VAL A 146 26.96 25.07 14.11
C VAL A 146 28.27 25.81 13.80
N THR A 147 28.35 26.45 12.64
CA THR A 147 29.55 27.22 12.24
C THR A 147 29.76 28.44 13.15
N ALA A 148 28.68 29.15 13.51
CA ALA A 148 28.75 30.29 14.42
C ALA A 148 29.18 29.86 15.83
N ILE A 149 28.57 28.81 16.40
CA ILE A 149 28.96 28.25 17.70
C ILE A 149 30.44 27.87 17.72
N ARG A 150 30.89 27.14 16.69
CA ARG A 150 32.30 26.73 16.56
C ARG A 150 33.24 27.94 16.48
N SER A 151 32.86 28.98 15.74
CA SER A 151 33.65 30.21 15.62
C SER A 151 33.77 30.95 16.97
N MET A 152 32.64 31.16 17.68
CA MET A 152 32.67 31.78 19.02
C MET A 152 33.46 30.94 20.02
N SER A 153 33.33 29.61 19.98
CA SER A 153 34.10 28.70 20.83
C SER A 153 35.59 28.76 20.54
N ALA A 154 36.00 28.82 19.27
CA ALA A 154 37.39 28.98 18.88
C ALA A 154 37.96 30.33 19.35
N ILE A 155 37.23 31.43 19.20
CA ILE A 155 37.66 32.75 19.68
C ILE A 155 37.89 32.72 21.20
N LEU A 156 36.96 32.13 21.96
CA LEU A 156 37.05 31.99 23.41
C LEU A 156 38.20 31.06 23.86
N SER A 157 38.59 30.09 23.05
CA SER A 157 39.65 29.11 23.36
C SER A 157 41.05 29.59 22.94
N ASP A 158 41.18 30.22 21.78
CA ASP A 158 42.48 30.51 21.15
C ASP A 158 43.03 31.90 21.49
N THR A 159 42.21 32.80 22.04
CA THR A 159 42.64 34.18 22.36
C THR A 159 43.01 34.30 23.84
N GLU A 160 44.30 34.46 24.14
CA GLU A 160 44.76 34.78 25.49
C GLU A 160 44.38 36.24 25.85
N ASN A 161 43.75 36.45 27.01
CA ASN A 161 43.26 37.75 27.52
C ASN A 161 42.11 38.42 26.72
N ILE A 162 40.95 37.78 26.67
CA ILE A 162 39.69 38.43 26.24
C ILE A 162 39.14 39.28 27.38
N GLU A 163 38.76 40.52 27.08
CA GLU A 163 38.11 41.41 28.05
C GLU A 163 36.78 40.81 28.58
N PRO A 164 36.47 40.92 29.88
CA PRO A 164 35.32 40.27 30.51
C PRO A 164 33.96 40.58 29.86
N GLU A 165 33.78 41.80 29.33
CA GLU A 165 32.55 42.20 28.64
C GLU A 165 32.35 41.41 27.33
N TRP A 166 33.43 41.18 26.58
CA TRP A 166 33.41 40.42 25.34
C TRP A 166 33.21 38.92 25.59
N GLN A 167 33.84 38.36 26.63
CA GLN A 167 33.58 36.96 27.04
C GLN A 167 32.09 36.74 27.34
N THR A 168 31.49 37.63 28.12
CA THR A 168 30.06 37.56 28.46
C THR A 168 29.17 37.61 27.23
N ARG A 169 29.50 38.48 26.26
CA ARG A 169 28.78 38.55 24.97
C ARG A 169 28.93 37.28 24.14
N PHE A 170 30.13 36.72 24.00
CA PHE A 170 30.35 35.49 23.24
C PHE A 170 29.62 34.30 23.87
N ILE A 171 29.65 34.14 25.19
CA ILE A 171 28.93 33.07 25.89
C ILE A 171 27.42 33.22 25.70
N ARG A 172 26.88 34.44 25.80
CA ARG A 172 25.45 34.70 25.55
C ARG A 172 25.07 34.36 24.11
N ASN A 173 25.83 34.84 23.13
CA ASN A 173 25.55 34.59 21.72
C ASN A 173 25.64 33.09 21.38
N MET A 174 26.60 32.37 21.97
CA MET A 174 26.74 30.93 21.80
C MET A 174 25.55 30.17 22.39
N ASN A 175 25.02 30.61 23.54
CA ASN A 175 23.80 30.04 24.12
C ASN A 175 22.57 30.31 23.24
N GLU A 176 22.42 31.54 22.73
CA GLU A 176 21.35 31.90 21.78
C GLU A 176 21.40 31.01 20.52
N GLU A 177 22.59 30.79 19.95
CA GLU A 177 22.77 29.98 18.75
C GLU A 177 22.56 28.47 19.03
N SER A 178 22.93 27.99 20.23
CA SER A 178 22.65 26.61 20.66
C SER A 178 21.16 26.34 20.85
N LEU A 179 20.41 27.32 21.38
CA LEU A 179 18.95 27.25 21.49
C LEU A 179 18.32 27.20 20.10
N ARG A 180 18.74 28.11 19.20
CA ARG A 180 18.28 28.16 17.82
C ARG A 180 18.57 26.87 17.05
N LEU A 181 19.75 26.27 17.24
CA LEU A 181 20.10 24.97 16.68
C LEU A 181 19.15 23.87 17.17
N SER A 182 18.86 23.85 18.47
CA SER A 182 17.94 22.87 19.07
C SER A 182 16.52 23.00 18.52
N ASP A 183 16.01 24.23 18.40
CA ASP A 183 14.70 24.52 17.82
C ASP A 183 14.63 24.10 16.35
N THR A 184 15.66 24.43 15.57
CA THR A 184 15.74 24.10 14.14
C THR A 184 15.83 22.59 13.93
N ALA A 185 16.63 21.89 14.74
CA ALA A 185 16.73 20.43 14.72
C ALA A 185 15.41 19.76 15.11
N GLY A 186 14.71 20.27 16.14
CA GLY A 186 13.40 19.78 16.56
C GLY A 186 12.33 19.95 15.46
N ALA A 187 12.31 21.11 14.81
CA ALA A 187 11.41 21.37 13.67
C ALA A 187 11.69 20.42 12.48
N LEU A 188 12.95 20.11 12.22
CA LEU A 188 13.37 19.19 11.15
C LEU A 188 12.92 17.74 11.44
N VAL A 189 13.05 17.29 12.70
CA VAL A 189 12.54 15.98 13.15
C VAL A 189 11.01 15.94 13.02
N GLN A 190 10.30 16.97 13.49
CA GLN A 190 8.84 17.03 13.40
C GLN A 190 8.35 17.05 11.94
N PHE A 191 9.08 17.72 11.06
CA PHE A 191 8.81 17.74 9.63
C PHE A 191 8.95 16.32 9.02
N LEU A 192 10.04 15.61 9.33
CA LEU A 192 10.26 14.23 8.88
C LEU A 192 9.22 13.26 9.45
N GLU A 193 8.83 13.40 10.71
CA GLU A 193 7.76 12.60 11.32
C GLU A 193 6.40 12.89 10.68
N THR A 194 6.11 14.16 10.37
CA THR A 194 4.83 14.56 9.76
C THR A 194 4.76 14.07 8.32
N ASP A 195 5.86 14.09 7.57
CA ASP A 195 5.93 13.53 6.23
C ASP A 195 5.88 11.99 6.23
N ALA A 196 6.49 11.34 7.22
CA ALA A 196 6.31 9.91 7.46
C ALA A 196 4.83 9.59 7.75
N LYS A 197 4.16 10.38 8.61
CA LYS A 197 2.72 10.25 8.95
C LYS A 197 1.77 10.56 7.79
N ASN A 198 2.10 11.54 6.94
CA ASN A 198 1.34 11.84 5.73
C ASN A 198 1.56 10.77 4.66
N ALA A 199 2.76 10.18 4.61
CA ALA A 199 3.01 8.95 3.88
C ALA A 199 2.32 7.74 4.56
N SER A 200 1.98 7.78 5.85
CA SER A 200 1.18 6.76 6.56
C SER A 200 -0.29 6.69 6.14
N GLY A 201 -0.77 7.56 5.23
CA GLY A 201 -1.93 7.22 4.38
C GLY A 201 -1.68 6.02 3.45
N LEU A 202 -0.46 5.47 3.46
CA LEU A 202 0.05 4.32 2.72
C LEU A 202 0.78 3.33 3.64
N LEU A 203 0.40 3.19 4.92
CA LEU A 203 0.88 2.07 5.75
C LEU A 203 0.78 0.78 4.93
N SER A 204 1.85 0.00 4.90
CA SER A 204 1.75 -1.33 4.32
C SER A 204 0.70 -2.11 5.13
N PRO A 205 -0.08 -3.00 4.50
CA PRO A 205 -1.04 -3.83 5.21
C PRO A 205 -0.46 -4.58 6.43
N GLN A 206 0.87 -4.75 6.47
CA GLN A 206 1.60 -5.41 7.53
C GLN A 206 1.88 -4.45 8.70
N GLU A 207 2.34 -3.23 8.43
CA GLU A 207 2.53 -2.19 9.44
C GLU A 207 1.20 -1.73 10.07
N GLU A 208 0.11 -1.71 9.28
CA GLU A 208 -1.24 -1.46 9.81
C GLU A 208 -1.61 -2.48 10.90
N VAL A 209 -1.27 -3.75 10.67
CA VAL A 209 -1.57 -4.86 11.57
C VAL A 209 -0.64 -4.85 12.79
N GLU A 210 0.66 -4.62 12.61
CA GLU A 210 1.63 -4.52 13.70
C GLU A 210 1.25 -3.40 14.67
N ASN A 211 0.97 -2.20 14.16
CA ASN A 211 0.53 -1.07 14.98
C ASN A 211 -0.77 -1.39 15.73
N PHE A 212 -1.72 -2.07 15.09
CA PHE A 212 -2.97 -2.47 15.73
C PHE A 212 -2.74 -3.46 16.89
N LEU A 213 -1.87 -4.45 16.70
CA LEU A 213 -1.53 -5.44 17.72
C LEU A 213 -0.78 -4.79 18.90
N GLU A 214 0.18 -3.90 18.63
CA GLU A 214 0.93 -3.15 19.64
C GLU A 214 0.02 -2.24 20.47
N THR A 215 -0.88 -1.51 19.81
CA THR A 215 -1.84 -0.61 20.49
C THR A 215 -2.80 -1.40 21.39
N SER A 216 -3.13 -2.63 20.99
CA SER A 216 -3.99 -3.54 21.75
C SER A 216 -3.23 -4.29 22.84
N GLY A 217 -1.90 -4.09 22.98
CA GLY A 217 -1.08 -4.75 23.99
C GLY A 217 -0.95 -6.27 23.81
N PHE A 218 -1.23 -6.79 22.61
CA PHE A 218 -1.28 -8.22 22.28
C PHE A 218 -2.24 -9.07 23.16
N ASP A 219 -3.13 -8.43 23.92
CA ASP A 219 -4.06 -9.11 24.82
C ASP A 219 -5.42 -9.37 24.14
N PHE A 220 -5.67 -10.63 23.82
CA PHE A 220 -6.88 -11.06 23.10
C PHE A 220 -7.50 -12.31 23.76
N PRO A 221 -8.32 -12.13 24.81
CA PRO A 221 -8.89 -13.23 25.59
C PRO A 221 -9.72 -14.24 24.79
N PHE A 222 -10.27 -13.81 23.64
CA PHE A 222 -11.05 -14.67 22.75
C PHE A 222 -10.23 -15.74 22.03
N LEU A 223 -8.89 -15.60 22.00
CA LEU A 223 -8.00 -16.62 21.44
C LEU A 223 -7.80 -17.82 22.39
N GLU A 224 -7.93 -17.58 23.69
CA GLU A 224 -7.71 -18.59 24.74
C GLU A 224 -9.00 -19.34 25.11
N ASN A 225 -10.16 -18.75 24.84
CA ASN A 225 -11.44 -19.38 25.11
C ASN A 225 -11.75 -20.46 24.06
N GLU A 226 -12.05 -21.69 24.51
CA GLU A 226 -12.50 -22.79 23.63
C GLU A 226 -13.92 -22.58 23.05
N ASN A 227 -14.58 -21.47 23.35
CA ASN A 227 -15.95 -21.19 22.91
C ASN A 227 -16.08 -21.06 21.37
N ASP A 228 -17.27 -21.42 20.87
CA ASP A 228 -17.62 -21.40 19.44
C ASP A 228 -17.86 -19.98 18.86
N ASP A 229 -17.80 -18.92 19.68
CA ASP A 229 -18.09 -17.54 19.26
C ASP A 229 -16.89 -16.78 18.63
N PHE A 230 -15.75 -17.46 18.42
CA PHE A 230 -14.53 -16.86 17.85
C PHE A 230 -14.76 -16.09 16.56
N ASP A 231 -15.52 -16.63 15.61
CA ASP A 231 -15.74 -15.98 14.31
C ASP A 231 -16.54 -14.67 14.46
N LYS A 232 -17.41 -14.60 15.45
CA LYS A 232 -18.26 -13.44 15.73
C LYS A 232 -17.48 -12.33 16.41
N GLU A 233 -16.65 -12.68 17.40
CA GLU A 233 -15.79 -11.73 18.10
C GLU A 233 -14.67 -11.21 17.20
N LEU A 234 -14.07 -12.09 16.38
CA LEU A 234 -13.10 -11.71 15.37
C LEU A 234 -13.70 -10.74 14.35
N GLN A 235 -14.92 -11.01 13.85
CA GLN A 235 -15.55 -10.11 12.89
C GLN A 235 -15.87 -8.73 13.50
N ALA A 236 -16.34 -8.69 14.75
CA ALA A 236 -16.61 -7.43 15.45
C ALA A 236 -15.32 -6.59 15.64
N LEU A 237 -14.20 -7.25 15.94
CA LEU A 237 -12.89 -6.61 16.08
C LEU A 237 -12.37 -6.12 14.73
N LEU A 238 -12.50 -6.90 13.66
CA LEU A 238 -12.09 -6.51 12.30
C LEU A 238 -12.89 -5.29 11.80
N ASP A 239 -14.18 -5.21 12.12
CA ASP A 239 -15.05 -4.09 11.74
C ASP A 239 -14.69 -2.80 12.54
N ALA A 240 -14.21 -2.95 13.78
CA ALA A 240 -13.80 -1.83 14.64
C ALA A 240 -12.34 -1.38 14.43
N ALA A 241 -11.49 -2.21 13.81
CA ALA A 241 -10.06 -1.96 13.69
C ALA A 241 -9.68 -0.79 12.76
N GLY A 242 -10.59 -0.34 11.88
CA GLY A 242 -10.34 0.80 10.99
C GLY A 242 -9.23 0.57 9.94
N LEU A 243 -8.88 -0.69 9.68
CA LEU A 243 -7.79 -1.12 8.80
C LEU A 243 -8.21 -1.12 7.31
N SER A 244 -7.23 -1.13 6.41
CA SER A 244 -7.49 -1.34 4.98
C SER A 244 -8.02 -2.76 4.70
N PRO A 245 -8.67 -3.03 3.55
CA PRO A 245 -9.15 -4.38 3.22
C PRO A 245 -8.04 -5.44 3.19
N SER A 246 -6.81 -5.05 2.86
CA SER A 246 -5.65 -5.95 2.87
C SER A 246 -5.12 -6.16 4.29
N GLY A 247 -5.13 -5.12 5.14
CA GLY A 247 -4.79 -5.21 6.56
C GLY A 247 -5.79 -6.09 7.33
N ILE A 248 -7.09 -5.95 7.05
CA ILE A 248 -8.15 -6.83 7.59
C ILE A 248 -7.89 -8.30 7.24
N TRP A 249 -7.50 -8.58 5.99
CA TRP A 249 -7.20 -9.96 5.58
C TRP A 249 -5.99 -10.54 6.31
N LEU A 250 -4.91 -9.74 6.45
CA LEU A 250 -3.71 -10.14 7.19
C LEU A 250 -4.01 -10.36 8.68
N LEU A 251 -4.71 -9.42 9.32
CA LEU A 251 -5.09 -9.54 10.73
C LEU A 251 -5.95 -10.78 10.98
N LYS A 252 -6.90 -11.06 10.08
CA LYS A 252 -7.70 -12.27 10.14
C LYS A 252 -6.85 -13.53 10.05
N SER A 253 -5.89 -13.58 9.12
CA SER A 253 -4.99 -14.73 8.96
C SER A 253 -4.10 -14.95 10.18
N TYR A 254 -3.61 -13.85 10.78
CA TYR A 254 -2.83 -13.88 12.01
C TYR A 254 -3.62 -14.50 13.17
N PHE A 255 -4.86 -14.05 13.41
CA PHE A 255 -5.68 -14.58 14.50
C PHE A 255 -6.12 -16.04 14.31
N VAL A 256 -6.38 -16.46 13.07
CA VAL A 256 -6.67 -17.87 12.77
C VAL A 256 -5.46 -18.75 13.07
N GLN A 257 -4.25 -18.31 12.68
CA GLN A 257 -3.02 -19.02 12.97
C GLN A 257 -2.71 -19.04 14.47
N ALA A 258 -2.85 -17.90 15.15
CA ALA A 258 -2.64 -17.79 16.59
C ALA A 258 -3.55 -18.73 17.38
N ARG A 259 -4.83 -18.87 16.97
CA ARG A 259 -5.76 -19.83 17.59
C ARG A 259 -5.34 -21.29 17.39
N GLU A 260 -4.88 -21.64 16.19
CA GLU A 260 -4.34 -22.98 15.91
C GLU A 260 -3.09 -23.29 16.75
N ASP A 261 -2.25 -22.29 16.97
CA ASP A 261 -1.03 -22.42 17.77
C ASP A 261 -1.36 -22.52 19.27
N VAL A 262 -2.32 -21.73 19.78
CA VAL A 262 -2.84 -21.84 21.15
C VAL A 262 -3.44 -23.24 21.41
N ARG A 263 -4.21 -23.79 20.47
CA ARG A 263 -4.77 -25.16 20.59
C ARG A 263 -3.72 -26.27 20.63
N LYS A 264 -2.55 -26.05 20.04
CA LYS A 264 -1.43 -27.01 20.04
C LYS A 264 -0.57 -26.89 21.29
N LEU A 265 -0.66 -25.77 22.02
CA LEU A 265 0.04 -25.56 23.26
C LEU A 265 -0.77 -26.19 24.42
N PRO A 266 -0.21 -27.15 25.18
CA PRO A 266 -0.87 -27.62 26.38
C PRO A 266 -0.91 -26.49 27.42
N HIS A 267 -2.10 -25.95 27.66
CA HIS A 267 -2.35 -24.84 28.60
C HIS A 267 -1.68 -25.02 29.97
N THR A 268 -1.60 -26.27 30.45
CA THR A 268 -0.96 -26.65 31.71
C THR A 268 0.56 -26.43 31.72
N VAL A 269 1.23 -26.60 30.59
CA VAL A 269 2.68 -26.41 30.46
C VAL A 269 3.02 -24.92 30.34
N ALA A 270 2.23 -24.14 29.59
CA ALA A 270 2.43 -22.70 29.45
C ALA A 270 2.23 -21.95 30.77
N GLN A 271 1.16 -22.26 31.52
CA GLN A 271 0.90 -21.65 32.84
C GLN A 271 2.01 -21.98 33.85
N SER A 272 2.55 -23.20 33.82
CA SER A 272 3.67 -23.60 34.70
C SER A 272 4.98 -22.85 34.40
N PHE A 273 5.20 -22.43 33.15
CA PHE A 273 6.39 -21.67 32.75
C PHE A 273 6.29 -20.18 33.09
N VAL A 274 5.11 -19.58 32.89
CA VAL A 274 4.83 -18.18 33.25
C VAL A 274 4.85 -17.98 34.76
N SER A 275 4.33 -18.94 35.54
CA SER A 275 4.37 -18.89 37.02
C SER A 275 5.76 -19.20 37.60
N ALA A 276 6.63 -19.91 36.89
CA ALA A 276 8.00 -20.18 37.32
C ALA A 276 9.00 -19.07 36.95
N SER A 277 8.61 -18.13 36.09
CA SER A 277 9.47 -17.04 35.58
C SER A 277 9.04 -15.64 36.06
N GLY A 278 8.09 -15.58 37.01
CA GLY A 278 7.67 -14.35 37.70
C GLY A 278 8.44 -14.11 38.99
#